data_AF-A0A937Q8M7-F1
#
_entry.id   AF-A0A937Q8M7-F1
#
_cell.length_a   1.000
_cell.length_b   1.000
_cell.length_c   1.000
_cell.angle_alpha   90.00
_cell.angle_beta   90.00
_cell.angle_gamma   90.00
#
_symmetry.space_group_name_H-M   'P 1'
#
loop_
_entity.id
_entity.type
_entity.pdbx_description
1 polymer ?
#
loop_
_entity_poly.entity_id
_entity_poly.type
_entity_poly.pdbx_seq_one_letter_code
_entity_poly.pdbx_strand_id
1 'polypeptide(L)' 'MVMYKVKGFNPPDGDWYWAKYTPEGKALNSGRDRWCIGCHATRVKNDFVIVHNFK' A
#
# COMPACT_ATOMS: atom_id res chain seq x y z
N MET A 1 -1.67 7.31 -5.01
CA MET A 1 -0.69 6.24 -4.76
C MET A 1 -1.18 4.99 -5.47
N VAL A 2 -0.29 4.08 -5.85
CA VAL A 2 -0.63 2.79 -6.42
C VAL A 2 -0.21 1.71 -5.45
N MET A 3 -1.06 0.71 -5.28
CA MET A 3 -0.82 -0.50 -4.51
C MET A 3 -0.96 -1.68 -5.46
N TYR A 4 0.02 -2.58 -5.49
CA TYR A 4 -0.10 -3.83 -6.23
C TYR A 4 0.52 -4.98 -5.44
N LYS A 5 -0.10 -6.16 -5.52
CA LYS A 5 0.40 -7.34 -4.82
C LYS A 5 1.48 -8.04 -5.61
N VAL A 6 2.57 -8.36 -4.92
CA VAL A 6 3.66 -9.18 -5.43
C VAL A 6 3.89 -10.31 -4.45
N LYS A 7 3.52 -11.53 -4.85
CA LYS A 7 3.63 -12.72 -4.01
C LYS A 7 5.05 -12.86 -3.45
N GLY A 8 5.17 -12.92 -2.12
CA GLY A 8 6.45 -13.08 -1.43
C GLY A 8 7.29 -11.79 -1.30
N PHE A 9 6.83 -10.65 -1.80
CA PHE A 9 7.61 -9.40 -1.72
C PHE A 9 7.66 -8.82 -0.32
N ASN A 10 6.54 -8.84 0.40
CA ASN A 10 6.47 -8.36 1.77
C ASN A 10 5.38 -9.10 2.57
N PRO A 11 5.56 -10.40 2.85
CA PRO A 11 4.53 -11.21 3.49
C PRO A 11 3.99 -10.65 4.81
N PRO A 12 4.81 -10.04 5.69
CA PRO A 12 4.33 -9.43 6.93
C PRO A 12 3.31 -8.31 6.71
N ASP A 13 3.40 -7.59 5.58
CA ASP A 13 2.51 -6.48 5.23
C ASP A 13 1.65 -6.80 4.01
N GLY A 14 1.18 -8.05 3.90
CA GLY A 14 0.18 -8.47 2.91
C GLY A 14 0.67 -8.55 1.46
N ASP A 15 1.98 -8.68 1.26
CA ASP A 15 2.62 -8.76 -0.06
C ASP A 15 2.43 -7.50 -0.92
N TRP A 16 2.14 -6.36 -0.28
CA TRP A 16 1.92 -5.09 -0.97
C TRP A 16 3.22 -4.41 -1.38
N TYR A 17 3.30 -4.03 -2.66
CA TYR A 17 4.19 -3.01 -3.16
C TYR A 17 3.45 -1.67 -3.24
N TRP A 18 4.08 -0.63 -2.72
CA TRP A 18 3.52 0.71 -2.64
C TRP A 18 4.29 1.63 -3.57
N ALA A 19 3.62 2.53 -4.28
CA ALA A 19 4.29 3.57 -5.05
C ALA A 19 3.51 4.88 -5.03
N LYS A 20 4.26 5.98 -4.90
CA LYS A 20 3.77 7.33 -5.13
C LYS A 20 4.42 7.88 -6.37
N TYR A 21 3.62 8.40 -7.29
CA TYR A 21 4.08 8.98 -8.55
C TYR A 21 3.84 10.50 -8.56
N THR A 22 4.67 11.24 -9.28
CA THR A 22 4.36 12.59 -9.72
C THR A 22 3.25 12.56 -10.78
N PRO A 23 2.62 13.70 -11.12
CA PRO A 23 1.65 13.76 -12.22
C PRO A 23 2.22 13.29 -13.57
N GLU A 24 3.53 13.44 -13.77
CA GLU A 24 4.26 13.01 -14.97
C GLU A 24 4.64 11.52 -14.94
N GLY A 25 4.23 10.77 -13.90
CA GLY A 25 4.46 9.34 -13.79
C GLY A 25 5.84 8.95 -13.22
N LYS A 26 6.63 9.91 -12.70
CA LYS A 26 7.89 9.59 -12.03
C LYS A 26 7.63 9.04 -10.63
N ALA A 27 8.21 7.88 -10.30
CA ALA A 27 8.14 7.36 -8.94
C ALA A 27 8.93 8.25 -7.97
N LEU A 28 8.29 8.70 -6.88
CA LEU A 28 8.92 9.43 -5.79
C LEU A 28 9.44 8.48 -4.73
N ASN A 29 8.54 7.70 -4.13
CA ASN A 29 8.84 6.62 -3.20
C ASN A 29 8.16 5.35 -3.68
N SER A 30 8.85 4.21 -3.57
CA SER A 30 8.25 2.92 -3.93
C SER A 30 8.85 1.73 -3.17
N GLY A 31 8.14 0.59 -3.18
CA GLY A 31 8.53 -0.63 -2.48
C GLY A 31 7.81 -0.78 -1.14
N ARG A 32 8.57 -0.99 -0.06
CA ARG A 32 8.06 -1.17 1.32
C ARG A 32 8.04 0.18 2.06
N ASP A 33 7.33 1.16 1.51
CA ASP A 33 7.26 2.50 2.11
C ASP A 33 6.52 2.44 3.46
N ARG A 34 7.27 2.65 4.55
CA ARG A 34 6.77 2.59 5.93
C ARG A 34 5.63 3.58 6.19
N TRP A 35 5.63 4.73 5.51
CA TRP A 35 4.58 5.73 5.71
C TRP A 35 3.25 5.25 5.12
N CYS A 36 3.30 4.64 3.92
CA CYS A 36 2.13 4.01 3.31
C CYS A 36 1.63 2.84 4.16
N ILE A 37 2.52 1.95 4.57
CA ILE A 37 2.19 0.79 5.42
C ILE A 37 1.55 1.25 6.72
N GLY A 38 2.12 2.26 7.41
CA GLY A 38 1.63 2.71 8.72
C GLY A 38 0.17 3.20 8.70
N CYS A 39 -0.22 3.95 7.67
CA CYS A 39 -1.61 4.41 7.53
C CYS A 39 -2.56 3.24 7.20
N HIS A 40 -2.16 2.39 6.26
CA HIS A 40 -2.97 1.27 5.78
C HIS A 40 -3.04 0.10 6.76
N ALA A 41 -2.07 -0.03 7.67
CA ALA A 41 -2.01 -1.07 8.70
C ALA A 41 -3.22 -1.00 9.66
N THR A 42 -3.90 0.14 9.76
CA THR A 42 -5.18 0.26 10.48
C THR A 42 -6.26 -0.68 9.92
N ARG A 43 -6.08 -1.18 8.69
CA ARG A 43 -6.98 -2.09 7.98
C ARG A 43 -6.33 -3.44 7.66
N VAL A 44 -5.40 -3.94 8.48
CA VAL A 44 -4.80 -5.30 8.30
C VAL A 44 -5.88 -6.38 8.15
N LYS A 45 -6.98 -6.29 8.92
CA LYS A 45 -8.10 -7.23 8.83
C LYS A 45 -8.87 -7.17 7.49
N ASN A 46 -8.68 -6.11 6.72
CA ASN A 46 -9.23 -5.93 5.38
C ASN A 46 -8.10 -5.81 4.36
N ASP A 47 -7.03 -6.57 4.55
CA ASP A 47 -5.91 -6.69 3.61
C ASP A 47 -5.29 -5.34 3.22
N PHE A 48 -5.16 -4.44 4.21
CA PHE A 48 -4.61 -3.08 4.04
C PHE A 48 -5.43 -2.16 3.12
N VAL A 49 -6.58 -2.60 2.61
CA VAL A 49 -7.45 -1.80 1.75
C VAL A 49 -8.39 -0.96 2.61
N ILE A 50 -8.35 0.36 2.40
CA ILE A 50 -9.26 1.30 3.05
C ILE A 50 -10.51 1.41 2.16
N VAL A 51 -11.58 0.76 2.59
CA VAL A 51 -12.91 0.90 1.98
C VAL A 51 -13.79 1.81 2.84
N HIS A 52 -14.67 2.56 2.19
CA HIS A 52 -15.71 3.31 2.89
C HIS A 52 -16.77 2.33 3.40
N ASN A 53 -17.08 2.40 4.69
CA ASN A 53 -18.19 1.66 5.27
C ASN A 53 -19.35 2.64 5.44
N PHE A 54 -20.45 2.41 4.72
CA PHE A 54 -21.71 3.09 5.00
C PHE A 54 -22.27 2.51 6.31
N LYS A 55 -22.40 3.36 7.33
CA LYS A 55 -23.18 3.07 8.53
C LYS A 55 -24.50 3.81 8.45
#